data_AF-A0A6P8T5J9-F1
#
_entry.id   AF-A0A6P8T5J9-F1
#
_cell.length_a   1.000
_cell.length_b   1.000
_cell.length_c   1.000
_cell.angle_alpha   90.00
_cell.angle_beta   90.00
_cell.angle_gamma   90.00
#
_symmetry.space_group_name_H-M   'P 1'
#
loop_
_entity.id
_entity.type
_entity.pdbx_description
1 polymer ?
#
loop_
_entity_poly.entity_id
_entity_poly.type
_entity_poly.pdbx_seq_one_letter_code
_entity_poly.pdbx_strand_id
1 'polypeptide(L)'
;MAEEEEEVNYASVVFKAGNNPPPAAKRGEETVYGELKVQNETKNEDSAGRRRFQHLACCLGILCVILLGGIIGVCVYQVQELTTQNKELENQKKNLKQKIQNLTTNWNELSISRAQWNIDSYCLGNTDNKCQPCQKGWTLTEPSCYAYNDAEPANQKTWEEAQEDCRGKNSDLAVAHNSEEKEAIKKNSFGSNGFWIGLRVEDGKWKWVDGSDLTESSWIDPPADGRCALIFKGRNTWSSVSCGEKHQWICQKKALSV
;
A
#
# COMPACT_ATOMS: atom_id res chain seq x y z
N MET A 1 -17.18 -4.41 -57.14
CA MET A 1 -16.60 -3.06 -57.26
C MET A 1 -15.29 -3.13 -56.53
N ALA A 2 -14.26 -3.58 -57.23
CA ALA A 2 -13.35 -2.75 -58.02
C ALA A 2 -12.13 -2.44 -57.12
N GLU A 3 -11.15 -3.33 -57.26
CA GLU A 3 -9.75 -3.10 -56.88
C GLU A 3 -9.19 -2.01 -57.81
N GLU A 4 -8.61 -0.96 -57.24
CA GLU A 4 -7.79 0.00 -57.98
C GLU A 4 -6.32 -0.30 -57.66
N GLU A 5 -5.60 -0.72 -58.70
CA GLU A 5 -4.15 -0.88 -58.72
C GLU A 5 -3.49 0.50 -58.87
N GLU A 6 -2.56 0.87 -57.99
CA GLU A 6 -1.64 1.98 -58.23
C GLU A 6 -0.30 1.47 -58.77
N GLU A 7 0.00 1.94 -59.97
CA GLU A 7 1.15 1.63 -60.83
C GLU A 7 2.43 2.32 -60.31
N VAL A 8 3.50 1.56 -60.02
CA VAL A 8 4.81 2.14 -59.68
C VAL A 8 5.73 2.10 -60.90
N ASN A 9 6.06 3.29 -61.39
CA ASN A 9 6.76 3.53 -62.65
C ASN A 9 8.30 3.48 -62.47
N TYR A 10 8.99 2.73 -63.33
CA TYR A 10 10.45 2.56 -63.31
C TYR A 10 11.17 3.70 -64.05
N ALA A 11 12.33 4.13 -63.54
CA ALA A 11 13.26 4.99 -64.26
C ALA A 11 14.63 4.30 -64.42
N SER A 12 15.13 4.22 -65.65
CA SER A 12 16.46 3.73 -66.01
C SER A 12 17.33 4.87 -66.53
N VAL A 13 18.60 4.91 -66.10
CA VAL A 13 19.56 5.94 -66.50
C VAL A 13 20.59 5.33 -67.45
N VAL A 14 20.72 5.93 -68.63
CA VAL A 14 21.67 5.57 -69.70
C VAL A 14 22.79 6.58 -69.72
N PHE A 15 24.05 6.13 -69.69
CA PHE A 15 25.22 6.99 -69.87
C PHE A 15 25.57 7.10 -71.36
N LYS A 16 25.59 8.34 -71.88
CA LYS A 16 25.99 8.68 -73.25
C LYS A 16 27.51 8.87 -73.36
N ALA A 17 28.12 8.23 -74.35
CA ALA A 17 29.46 8.54 -74.83
C ALA A 17 29.42 9.74 -75.82
N GLY A 18 30.42 10.62 -75.76
CA GLY A 18 30.57 11.77 -76.66
C GLY A 18 31.84 11.69 -77.53
N ASN A 19 31.65 11.40 -78.83
CA ASN A 19 32.13 12.04 -80.08
C ASN A 19 33.39 12.95 -80.02
N ASN A 20 34.40 13.01 -80.92
CA ASN A 20 34.69 12.56 -82.33
C ASN A 20 36.12 13.13 -82.75
N PRO A 21 36.69 13.04 -83.99
CA PRO A 21 37.40 11.93 -84.67
C PRO A 21 38.78 12.38 -85.34
N PRO A 22 39.27 11.88 -86.52
CA PRO A 22 40.48 11.05 -86.75
C PRO A 22 41.62 11.75 -87.56
N PRO A 23 42.68 11.02 -88.03
CA PRO A 23 42.68 10.73 -89.48
C PRO A 23 43.33 9.39 -89.94
N ALA A 24 42.67 8.82 -90.96
CA ALA A 24 43.13 8.14 -92.19
C ALA A 24 44.45 7.31 -92.26
N ALA A 25 44.23 6.01 -92.51
CA ALA A 25 44.71 5.18 -93.63
C ALA A 25 46.22 5.09 -94.00
N LYS A 26 46.75 3.85 -94.03
CA LYS A 26 47.32 3.20 -95.24
C LYS A 26 47.62 1.71 -95.01
N ARG A 27 47.57 0.97 -96.12
CA ARG A 27 47.70 -0.49 -96.33
C ARG A 27 49.13 -0.84 -96.77
N GLY A 28 49.61 -2.04 -96.40
CA GLY A 28 50.78 -2.78 -96.94
C GLY A 28 51.98 -2.78 -95.98
N GLU A 29 52.85 -3.79 -95.86
CA GLU A 29 52.98 -5.18 -96.35
C GLU A 29 54.24 -5.74 -95.62
N GLU A 30 54.32 -7.06 -95.34
CA GLU A 30 55.51 -7.84 -94.91
C GLU A 30 56.29 -7.40 -93.64
N THR A 31 56.99 -8.19 -92.81
CA THR A 31 57.51 -9.57 -92.69
C THR A 31 57.81 -9.73 -91.16
N VAL A 32 57.89 -10.91 -90.55
CA VAL A 32 59.12 -11.71 -90.33
C VAL A 32 58.71 -12.84 -89.38
N TYR A 33 59.00 -14.10 -89.74
CA TYR A 33 58.90 -15.23 -88.82
C TYR A 33 60.08 -15.20 -87.83
N GLY A 34 59.78 -15.25 -86.54
CA GLY A 34 60.74 -15.61 -85.49
C GLY A 34 60.25 -16.87 -84.79
N GLU A 35 60.97 -17.98 -84.93
CA GLU A 35 60.76 -19.18 -84.11
C GLU A 35 61.03 -18.83 -82.64
N LEU A 36 59.96 -18.71 -81.85
CA LEU A 36 60.06 -18.81 -80.41
C LEU A 36 60.13 -20.29 -80.05
N LYS A 37 61.33 -20.73 -79.67
CA LYS A 37 61.54 -22.00 -78.96
C LYS A 37 60.62 -22.02 -77.75
N VAL A 38 59.57 -22.82 -77.84
CA VAL A 38 58.72 -23.18 -76.71
C VAL A 38 59.60 -23.97 -75.73
N GLN A 39 60.09 -23.28 -74.71
CA GLN A 39 60.44 -23.95 -73.46
C GLN A 39 59.12 -24.26 -72.77
N ASN A 40 58.74 -25.53 -72.80
CA ASN A 40 57.74 -26.10 -71.92
C ASN A 40 58.22 -25.94 -70.47
N GLU A 41 57.89 -24.81 -69.84
CA GLU A 41 57.65 -24.77 -68.41
C GLU A 41 56.15 -24.80 -68.20
N THR A 42 55.63 -26.00 -67.95
CA THR A 42 54.34 -26.17 -67.27
C THR A 42 54.43 -25.53 -65.88
N LYS A 43 54.13 -24.23 -65.77
CA LYS A 43 53.72 -23.65 -64.49
C LYS A 43 52.26 -24.02 -64.25
N ASN A 44 52.15 -25.12 -63.54
CA ASN A 44 50.95 -25.66 -62.94
C ASN A 44 50.49 -24.74 -61.79
N GLU A 45 49.99 -23.54 -62.12
CA GLU A 45 49.28 -22.65 -61.21
C GLU A 45 48.04 -22.20 -62.00
N ASP A 46 46.84 -22.73 -61.77
CA ASP A 46 46.06 -22.25 -60.63
C ASP A 46 44.95 -23.24 -60.19
N SER A 47 45.30 -24.52 -60.02
CA SER A 47 44.44 -25.47 -59.29
C SER A 47 44.59 -25.33 -57.76
N ALA A 48 45.58 -24.54 -57.30
CA ALA A 48 45.91 -24.27 -55.91
C ALA A 48 45.15 -23.05 -55.35
N GLY A 49 45.02 -21.95 -56.09
CA GLY A 49 44.24 -20.76 -55.68
C GLY A 49 42.75 -21.06 -55.53
N ARG A 50 42.18 -21.81 -56.48
CA ARG A 50 40.78 -22.26 -56.43
C ARG A 50 40.50 -23.19 -55.25
N ARG A 51 41.40 -24.16 -54.97
CA ARG A 51 41.33 -25.03 -53.79
C ARG A 51 41.47 -24.25 -52.48
N ARG A 52 42.40 -23.29 -52.39
CA ARG A 52 42.59 -22.45 -51.20
C ARG A 52 41.38 -21.57 -50.90
N PHE A 53 40.77 -20.95 -51.92
CA PHE A 53 39.54 -20.16 -51.76
C PHE A 53 38.35 -21.03 -51.32
N GLN A 54 38.27 -22.27 -51.84
CA GLN A 54 37.25 -23.25 -51.45
C GLN A 54 37.41 -23.70 -49.99
N HIS A 55 38.64 -23.95 -49.52
CA HIS A 55 38.91 -24.27 -48.13
C HIS A 55 38.59 -23.10 -47.18
N LEU A 56 38.96 -21.86 -47.55
CA LEU A 56 38.61 -20.66 -46.79
C LEU A 56 37.10 -20.45 -46.69
N ALA A 57 36.37 -20.65 -47.78
CA ALA A 57 34.91 -20.58 -47.79
C ALA A 57 34.27 -21.66 -46.89
N CYS A 58 34.81 -22.89 -46.89
CA CYS A 58 34.36 -23.93 -45.97
C CYS A 58 34.64 -23.59 -44.50
N CYS A 59 35.82 -23.08 -44.17
CA CYS A 59 36.17 -22.70 -42.79
C CYS A 59 35.30 -21.54 -42.28
N LEU A 60 35.04 -20.53 -43.12
CA LEU A 60 34.13 -19.44 -42.79
C LEU A 60 32.69 -19.92 -42.62
N GLY A 61 32.24 -20.85 -43.46
CA GLY A 61 30.93 -21.50 -43.30
C GLY A 61 30.79 -22.23 -41.97
N ILE A 62 31.81 -23.01 -41.58
CA ILE A 62 31.83 -23.72 -40.30
C ILE A 62 31.83 -22.74 -39.11
N LEU A 63 32.63 -21.67 -39.18
CA LEU A 63 32.65 -20.63 -38.16
C LEU A 63 31.29 -19.95 -38.00
N CYS A 64 30.64 -19.60 -39.11
CA CYS A 64 29.28 -19.05 -39.08
C CYS A 64 28.28 -20.01 -38.44
N VAL A 65 28.34 -21.31 -38.75
CA VAL A 65 27.46 -22.32 -38.14
C VAL A 65 27.69 -22.43 -36.63
N ILE A 66 28.94 -22.40 -36.17
CA ILE A 66 29.27 -22.45 -34.74
C ILE A 66 28.77 -21.20 -34.02
N LEU A 67 28.99 -20.01 -34.58
CA LEU A 67 28.52 -18.75 -33.99
C LEU A 67 26.98 -18.69 -33.93
N LEU A 68 26.30 -19.13 -35.00
CA LEU A 68 24.84 -19.21 -35.03
C LEU A 68 24.33 -20.20 -33.97
N GLY A 69 24.96 -21.37 -33.82
CA GLY A 69 24.61 -22.34 -32.79
C GLY A 69 24.76 -21.77 -31.37
N GLY A 70 25.84 -21.03 -31.10
CA GLY A 70 26.08 -20.36 -29.82
C GLY A 70 25.01 -19.30 -29.51
N ILE A 71 24.68 -18.45 -30.50
CA ILE A 71 23.63 -17.43 -30.36
C ILE A 71 22.28 -18.10 -30.06
N ILE A 72 21.92 -19.15 -30.82
CA ILE A 72 20.68 -19.90 -30.60
C ILE A 72 20.64 -20.48 -29.18
N GLY A 73 21.73 -21.07 -28.70
CA GLY A 73 21.83 -21.62 -27.34
C GLY A 73 21.60 -20.57 -26.25
N VAL A 74 22.22 -19.39 -26.37
CA VAL A 74 22.03 -18.28 -25.42
C VAL A 74 20.58 -17.77 -25.45
N CYS A 75 20.01 -17.61 -26.64
CA CYS A 75 18.61 -17.20 -26.79
C CYS A 75 17.65 -18.20 -26.13
N VAL A 76 17.85 -19.50 -26.35
CA VAL A 76 17.03 -20.56 -25.73
C VAL A 76 17.15 -20.53 -24.21
N TYR A 77 18.37 -20.39 -23.69
CA TYR A 77 18.61 -20.29 -22.24
C TYR A 77 17.91 -19.07 -21.61
N GLN A 78 18.06 -17.88 -22.21
CA GLN A 78 17.42 -16.67 -21.72
C GLN A 78 15.88 -16.76 -21.77
N VAL A 79 15.32 -17.34 -22.84
CA VAL A 79 13.88 -17.58 -22.94
C VAL A 79 13.42 -18.52 -21.83
N GLN A 80 14.16 -19.60 -21.56
CA GLN A 80 13.81 -20.54 -20.50
C GLN A 80 13.87 -19.89 -19.09
N GLU A 81 14.90 -19.10 -18.80
CA GLU A 81 15.01 -18.35 -17.54
C GLU A 81 13.85 -17.35 -17.38
N LEU A 82 13.60 -16.54 -18.41
CA LEU A 82 12.50 -15.57 -18.40
C LEU A 82 11.13 -16.26 -18.23
N THR A 83 10.92 -17.42 -18.85
CA THR A 83 9.68 -18.18 -18.65
C THR A 83 9.53 -18.70 -17.23
N THR A 84 10.64 -19.03 -16.55
CA THR A 84 10.63 -19.48 -15.17
C THR A 84 10.30 -18.31 -14.23
N GLN A 85 10.93 -17.15 -14.43
CA GLN A 85 10.63 -15.93 -13.67
C GLN A 85 9.19 -15.45 -13.86
N ASN A 86 8.67 -15.49 -15.09
CA ASN A 86 7.27 -15.11 -15.38
C ASN A 86 6.27 -16.05 -14.70
N LYS A 87 6.57 -17.36 -14.62
CA LYS A 87 5.73 -18.33 -13.90
C LYS A 87 5.71 -18.02 -12.40
N GLU A 88 6.86 -17.73 -11.82
CA GLU A 88 6.96 -17.36 -10.40
C GLU A 88 6.20 -16.06 -10.12
N LEU A 89 6.35 -15.05 -10.98
CA LEU A 89 5.63 -13.78 -10.85
C LEU A 89 4.10 -13.96 -10.92
N GLU A 90 3.60 -14.79 -11.84
CA GLU A 90 2.16 -15.09 -11.93
C GLU A 90 1.66 -15.86 -10.69
N ASN A 91 2.46 -16.77 -10.13
CA ASN A 91 2.15 -17.44 -8.87
C ASN A 91 2.06 -16.43 -7.71
N GLN A 92 3.02 -15.51 -7.61
CA GLN A 92 3.02 -14.45 -6.59
C GLN A 92 1.83 -13.51 -6.75
N LYS A 93 1.51 -13.12 -7.98
CA LYS A 93 0.34 -12.30 -8.32
C LYS A 93 -0.96 -12.99 -7.93
N LYS A 94 -1.08 -14.30 -8.18
CA LYS A 94 -2.24 -15.09 -7.74
C LYS A 94 -2.35 -15.13 -6.21
N ASN A 95 -1.24 -15.37 -5.51
CA ASN A 95 -1.19 -15.37 -4.05
C ASN A 95 -1.59 -14.00 -3.48
N LEU A 96 -1.04 -12.91 -4.02
CA LEU A 96 -1.38 -11.56 -3.59
C LEU A 96 -2.86 -11.23 -3.85
N LYS A 97 -3.39 -11.63 -5.01
CA LYS A 97 -4.82 -11.47 -5.33
C LYS A 97 -5.70 -12.23 -4.33
N GLN A 98 -5.32 -13.44 -3.95
CA GLN A 98 -6.02 -14.21 -2.92
C GLN A 98 -5.96 -13.52 -1.55
N LYS A 99 -4.78 -13.02 -1.13
CA LYS A 99 -4.63 -12.27 0.11
C LYS A 99 -5.52 -11.03 0.14
N ILE A 100 -5.56 -10.27 -0.96
CA ILE A 100 -6.44 -9.10 -1.10
C ILE A 100 -7.90 -9.51 -1.00
N GLN A 101 -8.32 -10.55 -1.73
CA GLN A 101 -9.69 -11.05 -1.67
C GLN A 101 -10.09 -11.48 -0.26
N ASN A 102 -9.22 -12.22 0.44
CA ASN A 102 -9.47 -12.66 1.81
C ASN A 102 -9.58 -11.46 2.77
N LEU A 103 -8.67 -10.49 2.68
CA LEU A 103 -8.73 -9.27 3.50
C LEU A 103 -10.00 -8.47 3.23
N THR A 104 -10.41 -8.33 1.96
CA THR A 104 -11.64 -7.67 1.58
C THR A 104 -12.87 -8.38 2.14
N THR A 105 -12.93 -9.71 2.05
CA THR A 105 -14.03 -10.49 2.63
C THR A 105 -14.10 -10.33 4.14
N ASN A 106 -12.97 -10.46 4.84
CA ASN A 106 -12.91 -10.29 6.30
C ASN A 106 -13.32 -8.88 6.73
N TRP A 107 -12.92 -7.85 5.97
CA TRP A 107 -13.30 -6.47 6.23
C TRP A 107 -14.81 -6.24 6.00
N ASN A 108 -15.37 -6.81 4.93
CA ASN A 108 -16.80 -6.75 4.67
C ASN A 108 -17.60 -7.44 5.78
N GLU A 109 -17.16 -8.61 6.25
CA GLU A 109 -17.79 -9.32 7.36
C GLU A 109 -17.75 -8.48 8.64
N LEU A 110 -16.56 -7.97 9.01
CA LEU A 110 -16.39 -7.14 10.21
C LEU A 110 -17.21 -5.84 10.15
N SER A 111 -17.29 -5.21 8.98
CA SER A 111 -18.07 -3.98 8.79
C SER A 111 -19.57 -4.22 8.92
N ILE A 112 -20.10 -5.33 8.38
CA ILE A 112 -21.50 -5.73 8.55
C ILE A 112 -21.81 -6.02 10.01
N SER A 113 -20.97 -6.81 10.70
CA SER A 113 -21.15 -7.12 12.12
C SER A 113 -21.15 -5.86 12.99
N ARG A 114 -20.26 -4.90 12.69
CA ARG A 114 -20.19 -3.62 13.41
C ARG A 114 -21.43 -2.76 13.18
N ALA A 115 -21.94 -2.71 11.95
CA ALA A 115 -23.18 -2.00 11.63
C ALA A 115 -24.37 -2.59 12.38
N GLN A 116 -24.52 -3.92 12.38
CA GLN A 116 -25.56 -4.61 13.12
C GLN A 116 -25.49 -4.32 14.63
N TRP A 117 -24.29 -4.42 15.22
CA TRP A 117 -24.09 -4.12 16.64
C TRP A 117 -24.46 -2.68 17.01
N ASN A 118 -24.11 -1.71 16.16
CA ASN A 118 -24.51 -0.31 16.37
C ASN A 118 -26.03 -0.17 16.35
N ILE A 119 -26.72 -0.79 15.39
CA ILE A 119 -28.19 -0.77 15.32
C ILE A 119 -28.78 -1.36 16.60
N ASP A 120 -28.33 -2.53 17.03
CA ASP A 120 -28.84 -3.20 18.23
C ASP A 120 -28.57 -2.40 19.52
N SER A 121 -27.45 -1.68 19.56
CA SER A 121 -27.02 -0.90 20.73
C SER A 121 -27.76 0.42 20.89
N TYR A 122 -28.10 1.07 19.79
CA TYR A 122 -28.71 2.42 19.78
C TYR A 122 -30.20 2.41 19.45
N CYS A 123 -30.70 1.40 18.73
CA CYS A 123 -32.08 1.33 18.27
C CYS A 123 -32.81 0.17 18.97
N LEU A 124 -33.87 0.50 19.72
CA LEU A 124 -34.67 -0.51 20.40
C LEU A 124 -35.51 -1.25 19.34
N GLY A 125 -35.07 -2.45 18.98
CA GLY A 125 -35.76 -3.33 18.04
C GLY A 125 -37.06 -3.89 18.61
N ASN A 126 -38.12 -3.09 18.60
CA ASN A 126 -39.50 -3.51 18.35
C ASN A 126 -40.39 -2.26 18.35
N THR A 127 -41.13 -2.09 17.26
CA THR A 127 -42.28 -1.19 17.00
C THR A 127 -42.06 0.24 16.50
N ASP A 128 -41.01 1.00 16.85
CA ASP A 128 -40.95 2.44 16.48
C ASP A 128 -39.75 2.93 15.64
N ASN A 129 -38.81 2.06 15.23
CA ASN A 129 -37.56 2.46 14.53
C ASN A 129 -36.78 3.61 15.19
N LYS A 130 -37.02 3.88 16.48
CA LYS A 130 -36.49 5.06 17.16
C LYS A 130 -35.12 4.75 17.78
N CYS A 131 -34.08 5.16 17.10
CA CYS A 131 -32.73 5.16 17.64
C CYS A 131 -32.58 6.26 18.70
N GLN A 132 -31.79 5.98 19.74
CA GLN A 132 -31.47 6.92 20.81
C GLN A 132 -30.06 7.49 20.60
N PRO A 133 -29.79 8.74 21.02
CA PRO A 133 -28.43 9.31 20.98
C PRO A 133 -27.39 8.52 21.80
N CYS A 134 -27.85 7.80 22.83
CA CYS A 134 -27.01 6.99 23.71
C CYS A 134 -27.30 5.50 23.57
N GLN A 135 -26.27 4.69 23.76
CA GLN A 135 -26.42 3.23 23.79
C GLN A 135 -27.29 2.79 24.96
N LYS A 136 -27.95 1.64 24.81
CA LYS A 136 -28.67 0.98 25.91
C LYS A 136 -27.78 0.89 27.16
N GLY A 137 -28.32 1.33 28.30
CA GLY A 137 -27.59 1.36 29.59
C GLY A 137 -26.77 2.63 29.84
N TRP A 138 -26.74 3.57 28.90
CA TRP A 138 -26.11 4.88 29.08
C TRP A 138 -27.16 5.96 29.29
N THR A 139 -26.89 6.90 30.20
CA THR A 139 -27.74 8.05 30.48
C THR A 139 -27.36 9.21 29.57
N LEU A 140 -28.32 9.76 28.83
CA LEU A 140 -28.15 10.98 28.05
C LEU A 140 -28.13 12.20 28.98
N THR A 141 -27.08 12.99 28.90
CA THR A 141 -27.05 14.38 29.37
C THR A 141 -26.29 15.18 28.34
N GLU A 142 -27.04 15.86 27.48
CA GLU A 142 -26.50 16.54 26.31
C GLU A 142 -25.30 17.41 26.69
N PRO A 143 -24.20 17.36 25.91
CA PRO A 143 -24.02 16.66 24.63
C PRO A 143 -23.47 15.22 24.74
N SER A 144 -23.51 14.61 25.93
CA SER A 144 -22.79 13.37 26.23
C SER A 144 -23.68 12.24 26.78
N CYS A 145 -23.16 11.02 26.70
CA CYS A 145 -23.70 9.81 27.29
C CYS A 145 -22.80 9.37 28.44
N TYR A 146 -23.40 8.99 29.57
CA TYR A 146 -22.70 8.56 30.77
C TYR A 146 -23.08 7.14 31.19
N ALA A 147 -22.09 6.33 31.56
CA ALA A 147 -22.29 5.03 32.19
C ALA A 147 -21.73 5.06 33.61
N TYR A 148 -22.61 4.84 34.58
CA TYR A 148 -22.29 4.83 36.01
C TYR A 148 -22.09 3.38 36.46
N ASN A 149 -20.85 2.97 36.69
CA ASN A 149 -20.51 1.59 36.99
C ASN A 149 -20.52 1.38 38.51
N ASP A 150 -21.67 0.98 39.06
CA ASP A 150 -21.86 0.63 40.48
C ASP A 150 -21.23 -0.74 40.80
N ALA A 151 -19.90 -0.78 40.91
CA ALA A 151 -19.19 -2.02 41.19
C ALA A 151 -19.23 -2.35 42.69
N GLU A 152 -19.60 -3.59 43.00
CA GLU A 152 -19.38 -4.22 44.31
C GLU A 152 -17.90 -4.11 44.72
N PRO A 153 -17.57 -4.04 46.03
CA PRO A 153 -16.20 -3.80 46.50
C PRO A 153 -15.11 -4.69 45.87
N ALA A 154 -15.42 -5.97 45.61
CA ALA A 154 -14.47 -6.90 44.99
C ALA A 154 -14.17 -6.59 43.50
N ASN A 155 -15.05 -5.87 42.82
CA ASN A 155 -14.96 -5.54 41.39
C ASN A 155 -14.63 -4.06 41.14
N GLN A 156 -14.38 -3.29 42.20
CA GLN A 156 -13.92 -1.91 42.09
C GLN A 156 -12.52 -1.85 41.47
N LYS A 157 -12.22 -0.72 40.84
CA LYS A 157 -11.06 -0.55 39.97
C LYS A 157 -10.17 0.59 40.45
N THR A 158 -8.86 0.48 40.23
CA THR A 158 -7.97 1.64 40.29
C THR A 158 -8.35 2.66 39.23
N TRP A 159 -7.83 3.88 39.32
CA TRP A 159 -8.11 4.90 38.33
C TRP A 159 -7.69 4.45 36.91
N GLU A 160 -6.52 3.82 36.77
CA GLU A 160 -6.02 3.30 35.50
C GLU A 160 -6.87 2.15 34.97
N GLU A 161 -7.24 1.19 35.83
CA GLU A 161 -8.10 0.06 35.47
C GLU A 161 -9.50 0.55 35.02
N ALA A 162 -10.02 1.59 35.68
CA ALA A 162 -11.30 2.21 35.33
C ALA A 162 -11.24 2.94 33.99
N GLN A 163 -10.13 3.65 33.72
CA GLN A 163 -9.90 4.28 32.43
C GLN A 163 -9.84 3.25 31.30
N GLU A 164 -9.09 2.16 31.50
CA GLU A 164 -8.99 1.08 30.53
C GLU A 164 -10.37 0.45 30.26
N ASP A 165 -11.16 0.23 31.30
CA ASP A 165 -12.53 -0.28 31.19
C ASP A 165 -13.44 0.64 30.34
N CYS A 166 -13.35 1.97 30.52
CA CYS A 166 -14.07 2.93 29.69
C CYS A 166 -13.58 2.92 28.24
N ARG A 167 -12.25 2.85 28.02
CA ARG A 167 -11.66 2.78 26.67
C ARG A 167 -12.08 1.52 25.91
N GLY A 168 -12.20 0.39 26.62
CA GLY A 168 -12.78 -0.85 26.08
C GLY A 168 -14.23 -0.70 25.60
N LYS A 169 -14.97 0.30 26.11
CA LYS A 169 -16.34 0.64 25.70
C LYS A 169 -16.42 1.80 24.69
N ASN A 170 -15.29 2.12 24.06
CA ASN A 170 -15.15 3.21 23.08
C ASN A 170 -15.59 4.56 23.68
N SER A 171 -15.18 4.79 24.93
CA SER A 171 -15.43 5.95 25.80
C SER A 171 -14.18 6.29 26.62
N ASP A 172 -14.21 7.28 27.51
CA ASP A 172 -13.16 7.51 28.51
C ASP A 172 -13.81 7.83 29.86
N LEU A 173 -13.02 8.05 30.92
CA LEU A 173 -13.56 8.51 32.20
C LEU A 173 -14.22 9.89 32.06
N ALA A 174 -15.25 10.16 32.88
CA ALA A 174 -16.05 11.37 32.76
C ALA A 174 -15.25 12.65 33.03
N VAL A 175 -15.48 13.66 32.19
CA VAL A 175 -14.89 14.99 32.24
C VAL A 175 -15.99 16.00 32.58
N ALA A 176 -15.65 17.01 33.37
CA ALA A 176 -16.58 18.06 33.78
C ALA A 176 -16.01 19.45 33.45
N HIS A 177 -16.28 19.94 32.25
CA HIS A 177 -15.82 21.26 31.79
C HIS A 177 -16.69 22.41 32.27
N ASN A 178 -17.96 22.12 32.54
CA ASN A 178 -18.95 23.13 32.90
C ASN A 178 -19.88 22.61 34.01
N SER A 179 -20.67 23.52 34.56
CA SER A 179 -21.60 23.23 35.65
C SER A 179 -22.66 22.19 35.29
N GLU A 180 -23.08 22.12 34.02
CA GLU A 180 -24.09 21.16 33.55
C GLU A 180 -23.53 19.73 33.56
N GLU A 181 -22.33 19.51 33.00
CA GLU A 181 -21.64 18.21 33.04
C GLU A 181 -21.32 17.80 34.49
N LYS A 182 -20.90 18.75 35.32
CA LYS A 182 -20.65 18.51 36.75
C LYS A 182 -21.91 18.03 37.47
N GLU A 183 -23.04 18.70 37.26
CA GLU A 183 -24.31 18.30 37.86
C GLU A 183 -24.83 16.98 37.28
N ALA A 184 -24.57 16.69 36.00
CA ALA A 184 -24.91 15.41 35.38
C ALA A 184 -24.23 14.24 36.10
N ILE A 185 -22.90 14.33 36.27
CA ILE A 185 -22.06 13.32 36.93
C ILE A 185 -22.49 13.17 38.39
N LYS A 186 -22.76 14.28 39.08
CA LYS A 186 -23.13 14.29 40.51
C LYS A 186 -24.52 13.73 40.77
N LYS A 187 -25.53 14.12 39.99
CA LYS A 187 -26.95 13.76 40.22
C LYS A 187 -27.16 12.26 40.18
N ASN A 188 -26.48 11.59 39.25
CA ASN A 188 -26.62 10.17 38.99
C ASN A 188 -25.53 9.34 39.69
N SER A 189 -24.61 9.95 40.44
CA SER A 189 -23.75 9.21 41.37
C SER A 189 -24.60 8.62 42.51
N PHE A 190 -24.23 7.44 43.01
CA PHE A 190 -24.91 6.73 44.09
C PHE A 190 -23.93 6.13 45.12
N GLY A 191 -24.44 5.80 46.30
CA GLY A 191 -23.63 5.21 47.37
C GLY A 191 -22.61 6.17 48.01
N SER A 192 -21.89 5.63 48.99
CA SER A 192 -20.89 6.35 49.79
C SER A 192 -19.45 6.17 49.32
N ASN A 193 -19.20 5.30 48.34
CA ASN A 193 -17.86 4.84 47.97
C ASN A 193 -17.16 5.73 46.92
N GLY A 194 -17.87 6.72 46.36
CA GLY A 194 -17.32 7.66 45.39
C GLY A 194 -17.04 7.03 44.02
N PHE A 195 -17.01 7.87 42.99
CA PHE A 195 -16.69 7.46 41.62
C PHE A 195 -15.45 8.15 41.12
N TRP A 196 -14.59 7.37 40.46
CA TRP A 196 -13.55 7.92 39.60
C TRP A 196 -14.17 8.75 38.49
N ILE A 197 -13.61 9.94 38.33
CA ILE A 197 -13.76 10.81 37.17
C ILE A 197 -12.40 10.93 36.48
N GLY A 198 -12.40 11.45 35.26
CA GLY A 198 -11.23 11.52 34.40
C GLY A 198 -10.23 12.60 34.79
N LEU A 199 -10.06 12.90 36.08
CA LEU A 199 -9.15 13.94 36.56
C LEU A 199 -8.04 13.31 37.42
N ARG A 200 -6.79 13.55 37.03
CA ARG A 200 -5.59 13.10 37.77
C ARG A 200 -4.50 14.15 37.77
N VAL A 201 -3.55 14.01 38.70
CA VAL A 201 -2.36 14.86 38.71
C VAL A 201 -1.34 14.34 37.71
N GLU A 202 -0.94 15.21 36.79
CA GLU A 202 0.15 15.01 35.84
C GLU A 202 1.01 16.27 35.78
N ASP A 203 2.33 16.10 35.82
CA ASP A 203 3.29 17.22 35.79
C ASP A 203 2.99 18.30 36.85
N GLY A 204 2.57 17.88 38.04
CA GLY A 204 2.23 18.78 39.15
C GLY A 204 0.92 19.57 38.97
N LYS A 205 0.06 19.20 38.00
CA LYS A 205 -1.23 19.87 37.74
C LYS A 205 -2.37 18.87 37.61
N TRP A 206 -3.58 19.30 37.93
CA TRP A 206 -4.79 18.56 37.62
C TRP A 206 -5.08 18.60 36.12
N LYS A 207 -5.08 17.43 35.47
CA LYS A 207 -5.38 17.26 34.05
C LYS A 207 -6.50 16.25 33.83
N TRP A 208 -7.35 16.58 32.87
CA TRP A 208 -8.42 15.70 32.40
C TRP A 208 -7.88 14.66 31.42
N VAL A 209 -8.58 13.53 31.30
CA VAL A 209 -8.28 12.46 30.34
C VAL A 209 -8.36 12.90 28.87
N ASP A 210 -9.02 14.03 28.57
CA ASP A 210 -9.04 14.65 27.25
C ASP A 210 -7.84 15.57 26.96
N GLY A 211 -6.92 15.69 27.93
CA GLY A 211 -5.68 16.45 27.83
C GLY A 211 -5.78 17.91 28.27
N SER A 212 -6.96 18.38 28.68
CA SER A 212 -7.13 19.76 29.16
C SER A 212 -6.72 19.92 30.64
N ASP A 213 -6.23 21.11 30.99
CA ASP A 213 -5.95 21.48 32.38
C ASP A 213 -7.27 21.84 33.10
N LEU A 214 -7.35 21.55 34.40
CA LEU A 214 -8.47 22.02 35.23
C LEU A 214 -8.45 23.55 35.34
N THR A 215 -9.55 24.20 34.93
CA THR A 215 -9.68 25.67 34.93
C THR A 215 -10.04 26.25 36.30
N GLU A 216 -10.83 25.52 37.11
CA GLU A 216 -11.25 25.95 38.44
C GLU A 216 -10.83 24.94 39.51
N SER A 217 -9.81 25.30 40.30
CA SER A 217 -9.23 24.43 41.32
C SER A 217 -9.88 24.57 42.71
N SER A 218 -10.89 25.42 42.88
CA SER A 218 -11.56 25.66 44.18
C SER A 218 -12.30 24.42 44.72
N TRP A 219 -12.52 23.41 43.88
CA TRP A 219 -13.34 22.23 44.16
C TRP A 219 -12.55 21.03 44.66
N ILE A 220 -11.22 21.06 44.58
CA ILE A 220 -10.34 19.94 44.90
C ILE A 220 -9.08 20.47 45.58
N ASP A 221 -8.51 19.65 46.46
CA ASP A 221 -7.26 19.99 47.12
C ASP A 221 -6.13 20.24 46.09
N PRO A 222 -5.08 21.00 46.46
CA PRO A 222 -3.94 21.25 45.59
C PRO A 222 -3.33 19.95 45.02
N PRO A 223 -2.81 19.99 43.79
CA PRO A 223 -2.26 18.80 43.14
C PRO A 223 -1.06 18.26 43.91
N ALA A 224 -1.01 16.94 44.05
CA ALA A 224 0.13 16.18 44.54
C ALA A 224 0.28 14.90 43.70
N ASP A 225 1.52 14.47 43.47
CA ASP A 225 1.79 13.34 42.58
C ASP A 225 1.09 12.06 43.06
N GLY A 226 0.58 11.27 42.11
CA GLY A 226 -0.16 10.05 42.40
C GLY A 226 -1.55 10.27 43.00
N ARG A 227 -2.13 11.47 42.83
CA ARG A 227 -3.51 11.78 43.21
C ARG A 227 -4.47 11.76 42.03
N CYS A 228 -5.65 11.21 42.27
CA CYS A 228 -6.77 11.13 41.34
C CYS A 228 -8.04 11.63 42.01
N ALA A 229 -9.01 12.08 41.22
CA ALA A 229 -10.22 12.72 41.74
C ALA A 229 -11.41 11.75 41.85
N LEU A 230 -12.09 11.81 42.99
CA LEU A 230 -13.38 11.19 43.21
C LEU A 230 -14.49 12.23 43.29
N ILE A 231 -15.65 11.86 42.77
CA ILE A 231 -16.91 12.56 43.02
C ILE A 231 -17.81 11.72 43.93
N PHE A 232 -18.52 12.38 44.84
CA PHE A 232 -19.50 11.76 45.73
C PHE A 232 -20.86 12.40 45.54
N LYS A 233 -21.92 11.59 45.68
CA LYS A 233 -23.29 12.10 45.68
C LYS A 233 -23.46 13.14 46.79
N GLY A 234 -24.04 14.28 46.45
CA GLY A 234 -24.39 15.34 47.40
C GLY A 234 -23.22 16.20 47.90
N ARG A 235 -21.96 15.89 47.54
CA ARG A 235 -20.83 16.79 47.80
C ARG A 235 -20.68 17.81 46.66
N ASN A 236 -20.32 19.04 47.02
CA ASN A 236 -20.03 20.10 46.04
C ASN A 236 -18.56 20.13 45.62
N THR A 237 -17.70 19.50 46.41
CA THR A 237 -16.26 19.35 46.17
C THR A 237 -15.92 17.92 45.77
N TRP A 238 -14.86 17.79 44.98
CA TRP A 238 -14.23 16.51 44.67
C TRP A 238 -13.24 16.14 45.76
N SER A 239 -12.85 14.87 45.84
CA SER A 239 -11.84 14.41 46.78
C SER A 239 -10.59 13.97 46.05
N SER A 240 -9.43 14.41 46.55
CA SER A 240 -8.11 14.00 46.08
C SER A 240 -7.65 12.77 46.87
N VAL A 241 -7.54 11.63 46.21
CA VAL A 241 -7.17 10.34 46.82
C VAL A 241 -6.08 9.63 46.03
N SER A 242 -5.50 8.56 46.57
CA SER A 242 -4.46 7.81 45.86
C SER A 242 -5.05 7.12 44.62
N CYS A 243 -4.42 7.28 43.45
CA CYS A 243 -4.89 6.64 42.20
C CYS A 243 -4.96 5.10 42.29
N GLY A 244 -4.16 4.50 43.18
CA GLY A 244 -4.15 3.06 43.43
C GLY A 244 -5.27 2.54 44.35
N GLU A 245 -6.11 3.43 44.90
CA GLU A 245 -7.32 3.00 45.62
C GLU A 245 -8.36 2.44 44.63
N LYS A 246 -9.26 1.59 45.11
CA LYS A 246 -10.28 0.96 44.27
C LYS A 246 -11.64 1.59 44.53
N HIS A 247 -12.26 2.10 43.47
CA HIS A 247 -13.56 2.75 43.53
C HIS A 247 -14.47 2.35 42.37
N GLN A 248 -15.71 2.82 42.44
CA GLN A 248 -16.63 2.84 41.30
C GLN A 248 -16.15 3.86 40.27
N TRP A 249 -16.70 3.87 39.05
CA TRP A 249 -16.24 4.79 38.01
C TRP A 249 -17.33 5.20 37.03
N ILE A 250 -17.16 6.37 36.42
CA ILE A 250 -18.11 6.91 35.45
C ILE A 250 -17.40 7.05 34.11
N CYS A 251 -17.96 6.40 33.08
CA CYS A 251 -17.50 6.57 31.70
C CYS A 251 -18.35 7.62 30.98
N GLN A 252 -17.74 8.32 30.03
CA GLN A 252 -18.37 9.32 29.18
C GLN A 252 -17.98 9.13 27.71
N LYS A 253 -18.94 9.36 26.81
CA LYS A 253 -18.71 9.55 25.37
C LYS A 253 -19.70 10.53 24.79
N LYS A 254 -19.41 11.09 23.63
CA LYS A 254 -20.35 11.99 22.93
C LYS A 254 -21.61 11.25 22.53
N ALA A 255 -22.76 11.92 22.66
CA ALA A 255 -24.02 11.42 22.13
C ALA A 255 -23.99 11.46 20.59
N LEU A 256 -24.65 10.49 19.94
CA LEU A 256 -24.83 10.52 18.49
C LEU A 256 -25.84 11.61 18.11
N SER A 257 -25.55 12.33 17.03
CA SER A 257 -26.57 13.11 16.34
C SER A 257 -27.49 12.14 15.59
N VAL A 258 -28.69 11.92 16.15
CA VAL A 258 -29.73 11.06 15.57
C VAL A 258 -30.80 11.93 14.94
#